data_AF-A0A6I7W8X9-F1
#
_entry.id   AF-A0A6I7W8X9-F1
#
_cell.length_a   1.000
_cell.length_b   1.000
_cell.length_c   1.000
_cell.angle_alpha   90.00
_cell.angle_beta   90.00
_cell.angle_gamma   90.00
#
_symmetry.space_group_name_H-M   'P 1'
#
loop_
_entity.id
_entity.type
_entity.pdbx_description
1 polymer ?
#
loop_
_entity_poly.entity_id
_entity_poly.type
_entity_poly.pdbx_seq_one_letter_code
_entity_poly.pdbx_strand_id
1 'polypeptide(L)'
;MDKLDPKTDGSSMDIVKDNIEQLKAIFPDVCCEDKVDFTALKQLLGDNVETREERYIFNWHGKSNARRIAQTQSTGTLRPCKEESKNWDSTQNLFIEGDNLEALKLLQKPYHKKVKMIYIDPPYNTGKEFIYPDNYKDNLNTYLEYTGQKDAEGRKFSSNSDSTGRYHTNWLNMMYPRLKLARNLLKDDGVIFISIDDNEQAN
;
A
#
# COMPACT_ATOMS: atom_id res chain seq x y z
N MET A 1 7.59 19.75 17.19
CA MET A 1 6.78 19.22 16.08
C MET A 1 5.66 20.20 15.88
N ASP A 2 5.62 20.89 14.74
CA ASP A 2 4.48 21.76 14.43
C ASP A 2 3.23 20.91 14.24
N LYS A 3 2.18 21.21 15.00
CA LYS A 3 0.89 20.52 14.89
C LYS A 3 0.36 20.73 13.47
N LEU A 4 -0.21 19.67 12.90
CA LEU A 4 -0.75 19.68 11.53
C LEU A 4 -1.76 20.81 11.38
N ASP A 5 -1.45 21.80 10.54
CA ASP A 5 -2.34 22.92 10.24
C ASP A 5 -3.43 22.43 9.27
N PRO A 6 -4.73 22.48 9.64
CA PRO A 6 -5.83 22.02 8.79
C PRO A 6 -6.07 22.88 7.54
N LYS A 7 -5.30 23.95 7.29
CA LYS A 7 -5.52 24.91 6.18
C LYS A 7 -4.80 24.60 4.86
N THR A 8 -4.21 23.43 4.68
CA THR A 8 -3.73 22.99 3.36
C THR A 8 -4.69 21.94 2.78
N ASP A 9 -4.92 22.00 1.47
CA ASP A 9 -5.78 21.09 0.68
C ASP A 9 -5.90 19.71 1.34
N GLY A 10 -7.13 19.38 1.77
CA GLY A 10 -7.45 18.22 2.60
C GLY A 10 -7.23 16.86 1.92
N SER A 11 -6.78 16.86 0.66
CA SER A 11 -6.29 15.67 -0.02
C SER A 11 -4.99 15.15 0.62
N SER A 12 -4.73 13.84 0.56
CA SER A 12 -3.39 13.31 0.85
C SER A 12 -2.39 13.66 -0.27
N MET A 13 -1.10 13.36 -0.08
CA MET A 13 -0.07 13.58 -1.10
C MET A 13 -0.39 12.78 -2.38
N ASP A 14 -0.24 13.40 -3.55
CA ASP A 14 -0.33 12.71 -4.83
C ASP A 14 1.00 12.04 -5.17
N ILE A 15 1.09 10.76 -4.83
CA ILE A 15 2.30 9.96 -5.07
C ILE A 15 2.58 9.82 -6.57
N VAL A 16 1.56 9.76 -7.43
CA VAL A 16 1.77 9.56 -8.88
C VAL A 16 2.34 10.84 -9.48
N LYS A 17 1.76 11.99 -9.15
CA LYS A 17 2.25 13.29 -9.60
C LYS A 17 3.69 13.56 -9.14
N ASP A 18 3.98 13.30 -7.86
CA ASP A 18 5.34 13.47 -7.31
C ASP A 18 6.37 12.59 -8.04
N ASN A 19 6.02 11.33 -8.33
CA ASN A 19 6.90 10.45 -9.12
C ASN A 19 7.12 10.99 -10.54
N ILE A 20 6.11 11.55 -11.19
CA ILE A 20 6.24 12.15 -12.53
C ILE A 20 7.15 13.38 -12.46
N GLU A 21 7.00 14.23 -11.44
CA GLU A 21 7.85 15.41 -11.25
C GLU A 21 9.32 15.03 -11.03
N GLN A 22 9.60 14.00 -10.21
CA GLN A 22 10.96 13.48 -10.04
C GLN A 22 11.54 12.91 -11.34
N LEU A 23 10.73 12.19 -12.11
CA LEU A 23 11.17 11.62 -13.39
C LEU A 23 11.47 12.73 -14.41
N LYS A 24 10.65 13.78 -14.44
CA LYS A 24 10.83 14.98 -15.28
C LYS A 24 12.08 15.78 -14.89
N ALA A 25 12.47 15.78 -13.61
CA ALA A 25 13.69 16.42 -13.15
C ALA A 25 14.97 15.69 -13.63
N ILE A 26 14.92 14.37 -13.78
CA ILE A 26 16.06 13.55 -14.22
C ILE A 26 16.07 13.40 -15.75
N PHE A 27 14.91 13.20 -16.37
CA PHE A 27 14.73 12.94 -17.79
C PHE A 27 13.65 13.88 -18.38
N PRO A 28 13.94 15.17 -18.58
CA PRO A 28 12.94 16.13 -19.05
C PRO A 28 12.38 15.77 -20.43
N ASP A 29 13.22 15.23 -21.32
CA ASP A 29 12.85 14.87 -22.70
C ASP A 29 11.92 13.64 -22.79
N VAL A 30 11.70 12.94 -21.68
CA VAL A 30 10.81 11.76 -21.59
C VAL A 30 9.37 12.15 -21.28
N CYS A 31 9.13 13.36 -20.77
CA CYS A 31 7.81 13.77 -20.31
C CYS A 31 7.14 14.73 -21.30
N CYS A 32 6.14 14.25 -22.04
CA CYS A 32 5.28 15.08 -22.89
C CYS A 32 3.92 15.28 -22.19
N GLU A 33 3.54 16.54 -21.94
CA GLU A 33 2.21 16.91 -21.41
C GLU A 33 1.78 16.08 -20.19
N ASP A 34 2.68 15.92 -19.22
CA ASP A 34 2.52 15.17 -17.97
C ASP A 34 2.30 13.65 -18.13
N LYS A 35 2.61 13.12 -19.33
CA LYS A 35 2.69 11.69 -19.61
C LYS A 35 4.14 11.29 -19.85
N VAL A 36 4.49 10.06 -19.45
CA VAL A 36 5.82 9.48 -19.62
C VAL A 36 5.87 8.72 -20.95
N ASP A 37 6.74 9.13 -21.87
CA ASP A 37 7.03 8.41 -23.11
C ASP A 37 8.05 7.28 -22.84
N PHE A 38 7.53 6.05 -22.72
CA PHE A 38 8.37 4.86 -22.50
C PHE A 38 9.34 4.58 -23.65
N THR A 39 9.05 5.03 -24.87
CA THR A 39 9.93 4.86 -26.02
C THR A 39 11.14 5.78 -25.88
N ALA A 40 10.91 7.05 -25.59
CA ALA A 40 11.97 8.02 -25.32
C ALA A 40 12.83 7.59 -24.11
N LEU A 41 12.20 7.11 -23.04
CA LEU A 41 12.92 6.60 -21.86
C LEU A 41 13.81 5.40 -22.23
N LYS A 42 13.28 4.45 -23.01
CA LYS A 42 14.04 3.27 -23.45
C LYS A 42 15.21 3.67 -24.34
N GLN A 43 15.03 4.65 -25.22
CA GLN A 43 16.11 5.17 -26.08
C GLN A 43 17.21 5.85 -25.26
N LEU A 44 16.85 6.65 -24.24
CA LEU A 44 17.82 7.30 -23.36
C LEU A 44 18.60 6.32 -22.48
N LEU A 45 17.93 5.27 -21.98
CA LEU A 45 18.58 4.22 -21.19
C LEU A 45 19.43 3.26 -22.04
N GLY A 46 19.21 3.24 -23.36
CA GLY A 46 19.98 2.47 -24.33
C GLY A 46 20.00 0.97 -24.03
N ASP A 47 21.19 0.37 -24.10
CA ASP A 47 21.42 -1.06 -23.87
C ASP A 47 21.34 -1.47 -22.39
N ASN A 48 21.21 -0.51 -21.47
CA ASN A 48 21.07 -0.79 -20.02
C ASN A 48 19.64 -1.16 -19.61
N VAL A 49 18.79 -1.52 -20.58
CA VAL A 49 17.43 -1.99 -20.34
C VAL A 49 17.43 -3.51 -20.36
N GLU A 50 17.40 -4.11 -19.17
CA GLU A 50 17.41 -5.56 -19.00
C GLU A 50 16.16 -6.21 -19.64
N THR A 51 16.37 -6.97 -20.71
CA THR A 51 15.34 -7.69 -21.50
C THR A 51 15.10 -9.13 -21.04
N ARG A 52 15.81 -9.61 -20.00
CA ARG A 52 15.69 -11.00 -19.53
C ARG A 52 14.27 -11.30 -19.05
N GLU A 53 13.65 -12.30 -19.68
CA GLU A 53 12.29 -12.79 -19.38
C GLU A 53 12.21 -13.50 -18.02
N GLU A 54 13.31 -14.08 -17.55
CA GLU A 54 13.36 -14.84 -16.29
C GLU A 54 13.64 -13.93 -15.09
N ARG A 55 12.59 -13.23 -14.63
CA ARG A 55 12.58 -12.61 -13.29
C ARG A 55 11.78 -13.50 -12.37
N TYR A 56 12.37 -13.88 -11.23
CA TYR A 56 11.56 -14.37 -10.12
C TYR A 56 10.72 -13.21 -9.61
N ILE A 57 9.44 -13.21 -9.96
CA ILE A 57 8.47 -12.22 -9.53
C ILE A 57 7.53 -12.91 -8.55
N PHE A 58 7.58 -12.48 -7.29
CA PHE A 58 6.53 -12.85 -6.35
C PHE A 58 5.22 -12.19 -6.79
N ASN A 59 4.30 -12.98 -7.34
CA ASN A 59 3.04 -12.51 -7.90
C ASN A 59 1.87 -13.17 -7.19
N TRP A 60 0.80 -12.41 -6.96
CA TRP A 60 -0.44 -12.90 -6.33
C TRP A 60 -1.65 -12.16 -6.91
N HIS A 61 -2.83 -12.77 -6.75
CA HIS A 61 -4.07 -12.19 -7.25
C HIS A 61 -4.44 -10.91 -6.48
N GLY A 62 -4.68 -9.80 -7.18
CA GLY A 62 -5.01 -8.52 -6.55
C GLY A 62 -3.81 -7.58 -6.31
N LYS A 63 -2.57 -8.03 -6.57
CA LYS A 63 -1.35 -7.18 -6.47
C LYS A 63 -1.47 -5.83 -7.17
N SER A 64 -2.00 -5.83 -8.40
CA SER A 64 -2.22 -4.61 -9.18
C SER A 64 -3.23 -3.66 -8.53
N ASN A 65 -4.28 -4.21 -7.90
CA ASN A 65 -5.26 -3.44 -7.17
C ASN A 65 -4.67 -2.87 -5.86
N ALA A 66 -3.98 -3.70 -5.07
CA ALA A 66 -3.27 -3.29 -3.87
C ALA A 66 -2.28 -2.14 -4.14
N ARG A 67 -1.58 -2.17 -5.29
CA ARG A 67 -0.72 -1.08 -5.74
C ARG A 67 -1.48 0.20 -6.03
N ARG A 68 -2.65 0.11 -6.67
CA ARG A 68 -3.51 1.27 -6.97
C ARG A 68 -4.06 1.90 -5.70
N ILE A 69 -4.49 1.09 -4.74
CA ILE A 69 -5.01 1.53 -3.44
C ILE A 69 -3.97 2.39 -2.70
N ALA A 70 -2.70 1.95 -2.72
CA ALA A 70 -1.59 2.71 -2.12
C ALA A 70 -1.34 4.07 -2.80
N GLN A 71 -1.76 4.24 -4.06
CA GLN A 71 -1.60 5.49 -4.82
C GLN A 71 -2.85 6.36 -4.79
N THR A 72 -3.98 5.83 -4.31
CA THR A 72 -5.24 6.58 -4.24
C THR A 72 -5.15 7.63 -3.15
N GLN A 73 -5.52 8.86 -3.48
CA GLN A 73 -5.57 9.95 -2.52
C GLN A 73 -6.66 9.69 -1.47
N SER A 74 -6.36 10.01 -0.22
CA SER A 74 -7.37 10.07 0.84
C SER A 74 -8.11 11.40 0.79
N THR A 75 -9.41 11.35 1.05
CA THR A 75 -10.28 12.51 1.32
C THR A 75 -10.56 12.69 2.81
N GLY A 76 -9.99 11.85 3.66
CA GLY A 76 -10.13 11.92 5.11
C GLY A 76 -9.44 13.14 5.71
N THR A 77 -9.83 13.49 6.94
CA THR A 77 -9.14 14.55 7.69
C THR A 77 -8.97 14.13 9.15
N LEU A 78 -7.87 14.55 9.77
CA LEU A 78 -7.61 14.29 11.17
C LEU A 78 -8.36 15.32 12.02
N ARG A 79 -9.19 14.84 12.94
CA ARG A 79 -9.92 15.69 13.88
C ARG A 79 -9.22 15.67 15.25
N PRO A 80 -8.76 16.83 15.75
CA PRO A 80 -8.25 16.95 17.10
C PRO A 80 -9.27 16.53 18.17
N CYS A 81 -8.93 15.58 19.03
CA CYS A 81 -9.70 15.26 20.24
C CYS A 81 -8.96 15.78 21.48
N LYS A 82 -9.27 17.01 21.91
CA LYS A 82 -8.57 17.63 23.06
C LYS A 82 -8.97 17.01 24.40
N GLU A 83 -10.23 16.58 24.52
CA GLU A 83 -10.80 16.06 25.76
C GLU A 83 -10.13 14.76 26.21
N GLU A 84 -9.76 13.89 25.26
CA GLU A 84 -9.06 12.63 25.52
C GLU A 84 -7.54 12.78 25.50
N SER A 85 -7.03 13.94 25.09
CA SER A 85 -5.59 14.15 24.96
C SER A 85 -4.96 14.53 26.29
N LYS A 86 -3.88 13.83 26.64
CA LYS A 86 -3.03 14.17 27.78
C LYS A 86 -1.95 15.17 27.36
N ASN A 87 -1.78 16.23 28.13
CA ASN A 87 -0.74 17.24 27.92
C ASN A 87 -0.78 17.87 26.52
N TRP A 88 -1.98 18.28 26.07
CA TRP A 88 -2.25 18.77 24.71
C TRP A 88 -1.18 19.75 24.18
N ASP A 89 -0.77 20.72 24.99
CA ASP A 89 0.14 21.79 24.54
C ASP A 89 1.62 21.41 24.56
N SER A 90 2.02 20.38 25.29
CA SER A 90 3.43 20.01 25.47
C SER A 90 3.82 18.63 24.93
N THR A 91 2.85 17.74 24.68
CA THR A 91 3.14 16.41 24.15
C THR A 91 3.73 16.46 22.74
N GLN A 92 4.76 15.65 22.51
CA GLN A 92 5.31 15.38 21.18
C GLN A 92 4.81 14.04 20.61
N ASN A 93 3.99 13.33 21.39
CA ASN A 93 3.45 12.03 21.00
C ASN A 93 2.08 12.22 20.37
N LEU A 94 1.81 11.44 19.33
CA LEU A 94 0.55 11.45 18.59
C LEU A 94 -0.10 10.07 18.67
N PHE A 95 -1.40 10.04 18.95
CA PHE A 95 -2.24 8.87 18.83
C PHE A 95 -3.32 9.16 17.78
N ILE A 96 -3.49 8.27 16.81
CA ILE A 96 -4.49 8.39 15.75
C ILE A 96 -5.38 7.16 15.82
N GLU A 97 -6.69 7.38 15.86
CA GLU A 97 -7.69 6.33 15.80
C GLU A 97 -8.31 6.27 14.40
N GLY A 98 -8.43 5.06 13.84
CA GLY A 98 -9.01 4.81 12.52
C GLY A 98 -8.33 3.66 11.78
N ASP A 99 -8.67 3.48 10.51
CA ASP A 99 -7.94 2.56 9.62
C ASP A 99 -6.52 3.09 9.40
N ASN A 100 -5.54 2.23 9.65
CA ASN A 100 -4.13 2.56 9.51
C ASN A 100 -3.75 2.90 8.07
N LEU A 101 -4.44 2.35 7.05
CA LEU A 101 -4.16 2.67 5.66
C LEU A 101 -4.47 4.15 5.37
N GLU A 102 -5.63 4.63 5.82
CA GLU A 102 -6.03 6.03 5.67
C GLU A 102 -5.16 6.95 6.53
N ALA A 103 -4.86 6.57 7.77
CA ALA A 103 -3.93 7.32 8.63
C ALA A 103 -2.55 7.48 7.95
N LEU A 104 -2.00 6.39 7.40
CA LEU A 104 -0.71 6.41 6.69
C LEU A 104 -0.74 7.32 5.47
N LYS A 105 -1.85 7.39 4.72
CA LYS A 105 -2.02 8.34 3.60
C LYS A 105 -1.98 9.79 4.06
N LEU A 106 -2.68 10.13 5.14
CA LEU A 106 -2.71 11.49 5.69
C LEU A 106 -1.33 11.90 6.24
N LEU A 107 -0.60 10.95 6.83
CA LEU A 107 0.75 11.18 7.34
C LEU A 107 1.80 11.38 6.24
N GLN A 108 1.51 11.06 4.97
CA GLN A 108 2.47 11.21 3.87
C GLN A 108 2.97 12.64 3.74
N LYS A 109 2.09 13.65 3.66
CA LYS A 109 2.47 15.06 3.50
C LYS A 109 3.40 15.56 4.61
N PRO A 110 3.04 15.44 5.91
CA PRO A 110 3.85 15.99 7.00
C PRO A 110 5.09 15.17 7.38
N TYR A 111 5.04 13.84 7.24
CA TYR A 111 6.07 12.93 7.74
C TYR A 111 6.85 12.18 6.66
N HIS A 112 6.76 12.60 5.40
CA HIS A 112 7.57 12.06 4.31
C HIS A 112 9.06 12.02 4.68
N LYS A 113 9.66 10.83 4.65
CA LYS A 113 11.07 10.58 5.03
C LYS A 113 11.49 11.16 6.40
N LYS A 114 10.60 11.23 7.39
CA LYS A 114 10.93 11.75 8.74
C LYS A 114 10.98 10.68 9.83
N VAL A 115 10.45 9.49 9.59
CA VAL A 115 10.38 8.41 10.58
C VAL A 115 11.70 7.64 10.63
N LYS A 116 12.28 7.48 11.83
CA LYS A 116 13.55 6.74 12.02
C LYS A 116 13.33 5.24 12.17
N MET A 117 12.27 4.85 12.86
CA MET A 117 11.98 3.44 13.18
C MET A 117 10.47 3.21 13.09
N ILE A 118 10.08 2.12 12.45
CA ILE A 118 8.71 1.60 12.48
C ILE A 118 8.75 0.21 13.11
N TYR A 119 7.83 -0.06 14.04
CA TYR A 119 7.57 -1.39 14.55
C TYR A 119 6.09 -1.70 14.33
N ILE A 120 5.79 -2.87 13.76
CA ILE A 120 4.42 -3.35 13.58
C ILE A 120 4.32 -4.82 13.97
N ASP A 121 3.16 -5.18 14.50
CA ASP A 121 2.78 -6.54 14.85
C ASP A 121 1.47 -6.88 14.12
N PRO A 122 1.53 -7.14 12.79
CA PRO A 122 0.35 -7.46 12.00
C PRO A 122 -0.26 -8.81 12.41
N PRO A 123 -1.52 -9.10 12.05
CA PRO A 123 -2.11 -10.42 12.31
C PRO A 123 -1.35 -11.52 11.57
N TYR A 124 -1.08 -12.64 12.24
CA TYR A 124 -0.22 -13.72 11.72
C TYR A 124 -0.92 -14.75 10.81
N ASN A 125 -2.21 -14.56 10.54
CA ASN A 125 -2.99 -15.41 9.63
C ASN A 125 -3.04 -16.92 9.99
N THR A 126 -3.03 -17.25 11.29
CA THR A 126 -2.99 -18.63 11.86
C THR A 126 -4.24 -19.50 11.61
N GLY A 127 -5.12 -19.11 10.68
CA GLY A 127 -6.12 -20.03 10.11
C GLY A 127 -7.51 -20.08 10.74
N LYS A 128 -7.94 -19.09 11.55
CA LYS A 128 -9.36 -19.04 12.02
C LYS A 128 -10.07 -17.69 12.04
N GLU A 129 -9.39 -16.55 11.91
CA GLU A 129 -10.04 -15.26 12.21
C GLU A 129 -9.60 -14.07 11.35
N PHE A 130 -8.94 -14.29 10.21
CA PHE A 130 -8.60 -13.18 9.32
C PHE A 130 -9.70 -12.92 8.29
N ILE A 131 -10.73 -12.18 8.71
CA ILE A 131 -11.68 -11.49 7.81
C ILE A 131 -11.37 -10.00 7.92
N TYR A 132 -10.51 -9.49 7.05
CA TYR A 132 -10.36 -8.05 6.87
C TYR A 132 -11.19 -7.63 5.65
N PRO A 133 -12.33 -6.94 5.84
CA PRO A 133 -13.22 -6.57 4.75
C PRO A 133 -12.66 -5.34 4.02
N ASP A 134 -11.55 -5.49 3.31
CA ASP A 134 -10.94 -4.40 2.54
C ASP A 134 -11.69 -4.11 1.22
N ASN A 135 -12.86 -4.72 0.96
CA ASN A 135 -13.73 -4.26 -0.12
C ASN A 135 -15.23 -4.60 0.07
N TYR A 136 -16.06 -3.56 0.02
CA TYR A 136 -17.52 -3.59 0.03
C TYR A 136 -18.17 -4.13 -1.26
N LYS A 137 -17.48 -4.89 -2.13
CA LYS A 137 -18.06 -5.34 -3.41
C LYS A 137 -17.70 -6.72 -3.96
N ASP A 138 -16.67 -7.41 -3.45
CA ASP A 138 -16.33 -8.73 -4.00
C ASP A 138 -16.85 -9.84 -3.08
N ASN A 139 -18.08 -10.27 -3.35
CA ASN A 139 -18.65 -11.47 -2.74
C ASN A 139 -17.75 -12.67 -3.08
N LEU A 140 -17.69 -13.66 -2.19
CA LEU A 140 -17.01 -14.95 -2.38
C LEU A 140 -17.25 -15.58 -3.76
N ASN A 141 -18.43 -15.34 -4.34
CA ASN A 141 -18.80 -15.78 -5.69
C ASN A 141 -17.94 -15.15 -6.79
N THR A 142 -17.63 -13.86 -6.70
CA THR A 142 -16.81 -13.13 -7.67
C THR A 142 -15.39 -13.71 -7.71
N TYR A 143 -14.80 -14.01 -6.55
CA TYR A 143 -13.50 -14.68 -6.49
C TYR A 143 -13.52 -16.07 -7.15
N LEU A 144 -14.56 -16.86 -6.88
CA LEU A 144 -14.70 -18.21 -7.45
C LEU A 144 -14.85 -18.18 -8.97
N GLU A 145 -15.56 -17.18 -9.51
CA GLU A 145 -15.70 -16.96 -10.96
C GLU A 145 -14.38 -16.51 -11.60
N TYR A 146 -13.69 -15.51 -11.02
CA TYR A 146 -12.42 -15.00 -11.54
C TYR A 146 -11.28 -16.02 -11.50
N THR A 147 -11.27 -16.91 -10.50
CA THR A 147 -10.25 -17.96 -10.39
C THR A 147 -10.56 -19.22 -11.22
N GLY A 148 -11.67 -19.22 -11.97
CA GLY A 148 -12.10 -20.37 -12.76
C GLY A 148 -12.54 -21.57 -11.91
N GLN A 149 -12.83 -21.35 -10.63
CA GLN A 149 -13.20 -22.37 -9.66
C GLN A 149 -14.73 -22.59 -9.59
N LYS A 150 -15.51 -21.76 -10.31
CA LYS A 150 -16.94 -21.91 -10.58
C LYS A 150 -17.21 -21.81 -12.09
N ASP A 151 -18.12 -22.63 -12.60
CA ASP A 151 -18.72 -22.43 -13.92
C ASP A 151 -19.87 -21.39 -13.87
N ALA A 152 -20.39 -21.00 -15.04
CA ALA A 152 -21.50 -20.05 -15.18
C ALA A 152 -22.80 -20.55 -14.52
N GLU A 153 -22.89 -21.85 -14.25
CA GLU A 153 -23.99 -22.53 -13.57
C GLU A 153 -23.75 -22.74 -12.05
N GLY A 154 -22.65 -22.21 -11.51
CA GLY A 154 -22.35 -22.19 -10.07
C GLY A 154 -21.78 -23.48 -9.47
N ARG A 155 -21.38 -24.45 -10.29
CA ARG A 155 -20.76 -25.72 -9.86
C ARG A 155 -19.26 -25.52 -9.63
N LYS A 156 -18.78 -25.99 -8.47
CA LYS A 156 -17.36 -25.92 -8.09
C LYS A 156 -16.55 -27.03 -8.77
N PHE A 157 -15.47 -26.68 -9.46
CA PHE A 157 -14.64 -27.65 -10.20
C PHE A 157 -13.46 -28.25 -9.40
N SER A 158 -13.15 -27.76 -8.19
CA SER A 158 -11.97 -28.23 -7.43
C SER A 158 -12.32 -29.00 -6.17
N SER A 159 -11.75 -30.20 -6.05
CA SER A 159 -11.69 -31.06 -4.86
C SER A 159 -10.49 -30.75 -3.94
N ASN A 160 -9.77 -29.65 -4.17
CA ASN A 160 -8.69 -29.21 -3.29
C ASN A 160 -9.26 -28.31 -2.18
N SER A 161 -8.84 -28.57 -0.93
CA SER A 161 -9.20 -27.81 0.26
C SER A 161 -9.08 -26.30 0.03
N ASP A 162 -10.25 -25.65 0.08
CA ASP A 162 -10.58 -24.27 -0.33
C ASP A 162 -9.94 -23.15 0.53
N SER A 163 -8.82 -23.41 1.22
CA SER A 163 -8.26 -22.55 2.29
C SER A 163 -6.92 -21.86 1.95
N THR A 164 -5.84 -22.60 1.71
CA THR A 164 -4.46 -22.09 1.92
C THR A 164 -4.05 -20.91 1.03
N GLY A 165 -4.19 -20.99 -0.30
CA GLY A 165 -3.72 -19.92 -1.20
C GLY A 165 -4.52 -18.61 -1.14
N ARG A 166 -5.79 -18.69 -0.72
CA ARG A 166 -6.67 -17.51 -0.58
C ARG A 166 -6.26 -16.66 0.62
N TYR A 167 -5.89 -17.30 1.72
CA TYR A 167 -5.54 -16.61 2.96
C TYR A 167 -4.28 -15.76 2.79
N HIS A 168 -3.23 -16.30 2.16
CA HIS A 168 -2.01 -15.53 1.86
C HIS A 168 -2.30 -14.36 0.92
N THR A 169 -3.10 -14.57 -0.12
CA THR A 169 -3.48 -13.52 -1.09
C THR A 169 -4.19 -12.35 -0.41
N ASN A 170 -5.13 -12.62 0.51
CA ASN A 170 -5.84 -11.58 1.24
C ASN A 170 -4.93 -10.82 2.20
N TRP A 171 -4.07 -11.54 2.94
CA TRP A 171 -3.10 -10.93 3.84
C TRP A 171 -2.12 -10.02 3.07
N LEU A 172 -1.62 -10.49 1.93
CA LEU A 172 -0.76 -9.71 1.03
C LEU A 172 -1.47 -8.47 0.49
N ASN A 173 -2.74 -8.58 0.08
CA ASN A 173 -3.53 -7.45 -0.39
C ASN A 173 -3.75 -6.39 0.71
N MET A 174 -3.89 -6.81 1.97
CA MET A 174 -3.97 -5.90 3.12
C MET A 174 -2.60 -5.26 3.42
N MET A 175 -1.53 -6.05 3.51
CA MET A 175 -0.22 -5.59 3.98
C MET A 175 0.53 -4.75 2.95
N TYR A 176 0.47 -5.12 1.67
CA TYR A 176 1.22 -4.46 0.61
C TYR A 176 1.02 -2.93 0.56
N PRO A 177 -0.22 -2.38 0.53
CA PRO A 177 -0.39 -0.93 0.47
C PRO A 177 0.11 -0.23 1.73
N ARG A 178 -0.07 -0.86 2.90
CA ARG A 178 0.35 -0.32 4.21
C ARG A 178 1.88 -0.25 4.31
N LEU A 179 2.57 -1.32 3.95
CA LEU A 179 4.04 -1.36 3.93
C LEU A 179 4.62 -0.38 2.90
N LYS A 180 3.99 -0.27 1.74
CA LYS A 180 4.42 0.69 0.71
C LYS A 180 4.33 2.14 1.21
N LEU A 181 3.23 2.51 1.89
CA LEU A 181 3.09 3.84 2.48
C LEU A 181 4.01 4.05 3.68
N ALA A 182 4.22 3.03 4.52
CA ALA A 182 5.17 3.07 5.63
C ALA A 182 6.61 3.35 5.14
N ARG A 183 7.00 2.76 4.00
CA ARG A 183 8.33 3.01 3.39
C ARG A 183 8.55 4.48 3.03
N ASN A 184 7.53 5.18 2.54
CA ASN A 184 7.63 6.59 2.19
C ASN A 184 7.81 7.50 3.42
N LEU A 185 7.37 7.06 4.61
CA LEU A 185 7.55 7.80 5.85
C LEU A 185 8.96 7.61 6.43
N LEU A 186 9.60 6.48 6.16
CA LEU A 186 10.94 6.17 6.65
C LEU A 186 12.00 7.06 6.01
N LYS A 187 12.93 7.52 6.84
CA LYS A 187 14.20 8.11 6.41
C LYS A 187 14.99 7.13 5.54
N ASP A 188 15.97 7.65 4.82
CA ASP A 188 16.88 6.82 4.00
C ASP A 188 17.70 5.85 4.87
N ASP A 189 18.03 6.25 6.11
CA ASP A 189 18.67 5.43 7.15
C ASP A 189 17.68 4.82 8.17
N GLY A 190 16.39 4.83 7.84
CA GLY A 190 15.31 4.32 8.69
C GLY A 190 15.20 2.80 8.65
N VAL A 191 14.69 2.22 9.73
CA VAL A 191 14.50 0.76 9.86
C VAL A 191 13.04 0.41 10.15
N ILE A 192 12.59 -0.74 9.66
CA ILE A 192 11.29 -1.31 9.96
C ILE A 192 11.46 -2.70 10.55
N PHE A 193 10.75 -2.96 11.66
CA PHE A 193 10.66 -4.25 12.31
C PHE A 193 9.21 -4.74 12.22
N ILE A 194 9.04 -5.98 11.79
CA ILE A 194 7.73 -6.61 11.58
C ILE A 194 7.77 -7.93 12.33
N SER A 195 6.92 -8.07 13.34
CA SER A 195 6.71 -9.36 14.00
C SER A 195 5.83 -10.25 13.11
N ILE A 196 6.24 -11.50 12.92
CA ILE A 196 5.56 -12.46 12.05
C ILE A 196 5.87 -13.88 12.52
N ASP A 197 4.92 -14.79 12.37
CA ASP A 197 5.15 -16.22 12.57
C ASP A 197 5.49 -16.93 11.25
N ASP A 198 5.61 -18.25 11.30
CA ASP A 198 5.97 -19.11 10.18
C ASP A 198 4.94 -19.16 9.04
N ASN A 199 3.69 -18.73 9.26
CA ASN A 199 2.63 -18.82 8.25
C ASN A 199 2.80 -17.81 7.11
N GLU A 200 3.34 -16.63 7.42
CA GLU A 200 3.49 -15.53 6.46
C GLU A 200 4.95 -15.06 6.30
N GLN A 201 5.90 -15.66 7.02
CA GLN A 201 7.30 -15.25 7.00
C GLN A 201 7.94 -15.24 5.60
N ALA A 202 7.58 -16.21 4.75
CA ALA A 202 8.20 -16.41 3.44
C ALA A 202 7.56 -15.58 2.30
N ASN A 203 6.39 -14.98 2.53
CA ASN A 203 5.58 -14.27 1.53
C ASN A 203 6.00 -12.79 1.39
#